data_AF-A0A2P4UPK6-F1
#
_entry.id   AF-A0A2P4UPK6-F1
#
_cell.length_a   1.000
_cell.length_b   1.000
_cell.length_c   1.000
_cell.angle_alpha   90.00
_cell.angle_beta   90.00
_cell.angle_gamma   90.00
#
_symmetry.space_group_name_H-M   'P 1'
#
loop_
_entity.id
_entity.type
_entity.pdbx_description
1 polymer ?
#
loop_
_entity_poly.entity_id
_entity_poly.type
_entity_poly.pdbx_seq_one_letter_code
_entity_poly.pdbx_strand_id
1 'polypeptide(L)'
;MAGRVTVSRVDDGTGDAALADLIQEGRPGPAEPERLGRHDVLVERAGLGTSVYLVKHGRVLTLRANHGYREDVAEALLDAVADLMADDLGPVVRLRPLSVPGFPLDRAALLGPGETDFFARRPGLAERGLQVVPVHRGEAMDGESAAEFRWAVFGRGLGLREAHWDRAPEPRAVLVRGRRRPATVRARTVLDREAPALLDGRDLCVRDMRGHELRLVREWDRLRGTLIEAGGDPLPVDVPRLGAWAVLGPLFFGADPADVVRIAPGDPEPMLEIRVADPGRGRADVEMHPETLDACLAWVRALTPENGAFLVFAGQSGGVVQMVWEDDGLWLETPEPERRRSRGRHASLDEAERMVEILARDDRVAVDELGGLTEIPLDV
;
A
#
# COMPACT_ATOMS: atom_id res chain seq x y z
N MET A 1 18.88 0.34 54.31
CA MET A 1 18.69 1.75 53.91
C MET A 1 19.56 2.01 52.69
N ALA A 2 18.98 2.01 51.49
CA ALA A 2 19.68 2.39 50.27
C ALA A 2 19.37 3.86 49.98
N GLY A 3 20.40 4.71 50.08
CA GLY A 3 20.28 6.15 49.81
C GLY A 3 20.13 6.39 48.31
N ARG A 4 18.98 6.94 47.91
CA ARG A 4 18.74 7.47 46.57
C ARG A 4 19.53 8.78 46.45
N VAL A 5 20.62 8.77 45.69
CA VAL A 5 21.37 9.98 45.33
C VAL A 5 20.62 10.68 44.21
N THR A 6 19.91 11.76 44.54
CA THR A 6 19.28 12.64 43.56
C THR A 6 20.35 13.59 43.05
N VAL A 7 20.93 13.29 41.88
CA VAL A 7 21.82 14.24 41.19
C VAL A 7 20.93 15.29 40.53
N SER A 8 20.84 16.46 41.15
CA SER A 8 20.27 17.66 40.53
C SER A 8 21.21 18.11 39.41
N ARG A 9 20.86 17.80 38.17
CA ARG A 9 21.56 18.30 36.97
C ARG A 9 21.29 19.80 36.91
N VAL A 10 22.32 20.61 37.14
CA VAL A 10 22.26 22.05 36.90
C VAL A 10 22.20 22.24 35.39
N ASP A 11 21.13 22.88 34.92
CA ASP A 11 20.87 23.15 33.52
C ASP A 11 21.76 24.33 33.10
N ASP A 12 23.00 24.03 32.70
CA ASP A 12 23.96 25.03 32.25
C ASP A 12 23.53 25.51 30.85
N GLY A 13 22.75 26.60 30.79
CA GLY A 13 22.30 27.25 29.55
C GLY A 13 23.41 27.61 28.55
N THR A 14 24.67 27.49 28.96
CA THR A 14 25.87 27.47 28.11
C THR A 14 25.82 26.39 27.02
N GLY A 15 25.17 25.25 27.27
CA GLY A 15 25.06 24.16 26.30
C GLY A 15 24.17 24.48 25.10
N ASP A 16 23.08 25.21 25.32
CA ASP A 16 22.11 25.55 24.27
C ASP A 16 22.64 26.65 23.34
N ALA A 17 23.35 27.65 23.89
CA ALA A 17 24.03 28.65 23.08
C ALA A 17 25.08 28.04 22.14
N ALA A 18 25.89 27.11 22.65
CA ALA A 18 26.89 26.41 21.84
C ALA A 18 26.24 25.56 20.72
N LEU A 19 25.06 24.99 20.96
CA LEU A 19 24.32 24.27 19.93
C LEU A 19 23.73 25.22 18.87
N ALA A 20 23.24 26.39 19.26
CA ALA A 20 22.81 27.42 18.33
C ALA A 20 23.95 27.84 17.39
N ASP A 21 25.15 28.06 17.92
CA ASP A 21 26.34 28.37 17.12
C ASP A 21 26.69 27.22 16.15
N LEU A 22 26.63 25.97 16.63
CA LEU A 22 26.89 24.78 15.82
C LEU A 22 25.85 24.59 14.70
N ILE A 23 24.60 25.03 14.91
CA ILE A 23 23.59 25.05 13.85
C ILE A 23 24.04 25.99 12.74
N GLN A 24 24.56 27.19 13.06
CA GLN A 24 24.99 28.19 12.08
C GLN A 24 26.25 27.78 11.29
N GLU A 25 27.11 26.94 11.87
CA GLU A 25 28.39 26.57 11.26
C GLU A 25 28.24 25.98 9.85
N GLY A 26 28.99 26.55 8.90
CA GLY A 26 29.09 26.07 7.51
C GLY A 26 27.81 26.23 6.68
N ARG A 27 26.85 27.06 7.10
CA ARG A 27 25.61 27.31 6.33
C ARG A 27 25.76 28.48 5.36
N PRO A 28 25.11 28.41 4.17
CA PRO A 28 25.13 29.49 3.19
C PRO A 28 24.24 30.69 3.59
N GLY A 29 23.28 30.50 4.48
CA GLY A 29 22.44 31.55 5.05
C GLY A 29 22.23 31.35 6.55
N PRO A 30 22.06 32.43 7.33
CA PRO A 30 21.84 32.33 8.77
C PRO A 30 20.45 31.77 9.07
N ALA A 31 20.32 30.95 10.10
CA ALA A 31 19.02 30.69 10.72
C ALA A 31 18.70 31.86 11.67
N GLU A 32 17.55 32.49 11.48
CA GLU A 32 17.17 33.71 12.20
C GLU A 32 16.34 33.36 13.45
N PRO A 33 16.55 34.02 14.61
CA PRO A 33 15.70 33.83 15.77
C PRO A 33 14.27 34.29 15.51
N GLU A 34 13.31 33.41 15.79
CA GLU A 34 11.88 33.67 15.66
C GLU A 34 11.09 33.04 16.80
N ARG A 35 9.81 33.40 16.87
CA ARG A 35 8.88 32.83 17.85
C ARG A 35 7.71 32.16 17.14
N LEU A 36 7.57 30.86 17.34
CA LEU A 36 6.43 30.07 16.88
C LEU A 36 5.60 29.65 18.09
N GLY A 37 4.47 30.33 18.30
CA GLY A 37 3.65 30.18 19.50
C GLY A 37 4.43 30.47 20.78
N ARG A 38 4.65 29.44 21.59
CA ARG A 38 5.42 29.50 22.84
C ARG A 38 6.89 29.10 22.71
N HIS A 39 7.34 28.74 21.50
CA HIS A 39 8.69 28.24 21.26
C HIS A 39 9.56 29.34 20.68
N ASP A 40 10.69 29.61 21.33
CA ASP A 40 11.78 30.39 20.76
C ASP A 40 12.61 29.45 19.87
N VAL A 41 12.69 29.75 18.58
CA VAL A 41 13.26 28.89 17.55
C VAL A 41 14.25 29.63 16.68
N LEU A 42 15.06 28.88 15.93
CA LEU A 42 15.82 29.41 14.80
C LEU A 42 15.14 28.95 13.51
N VAL A 43 14.90 29.85 12.57
CA VAL A 43 14.26 29.55 11.30
C VAL A 43 15.22 29.85 10.15
N GLU A 44 15.50 28.83 9.35
CA GLU A 44 16.27 28.96 8.11
C GLU A 44 15.30 28.87 6.93
N ARG A 45 15.25 29.95 6.12
CA ARG A 45 14.51 29.97 4.85
C ARG A 45 15.51 29.93 3.70
N ALA A 46 15.52 28.83 2.95
CA ALA A 46 16.38 28.64 1.80
C ALA A 46 15.55 28.30 0.55
N GLY A 47 16.16 28.38 -0.64
CA GLY A 47 15.48 28.04 -1.89
C GLY A 47 14.98 26.59 -1.96
N LEU A 48 15.46 25.70 -1.09
CA LEU A 48 15.04 24.30 -0.99
C LEU A 48 13.94 24.05 0.06
N GLY A 49 13.54 25.06 0.84
CA GLY A 49 12.54 24.92 1.90
C GLY A 49 12.78 25.78 3.14
N THR A 50 11.95 25.55 4.14
CA THR A 50 12.06 26.12 5.48
C THR A 50 12.46 25.04 6.48
N SER A 51 13.47 25.31 7.29
CA SER A 51 13.86 24.50 8.43
C SER A 51 13.68 25.29 9.73
N VAL A 52 13.12 24.63 10.74
CA VAL A 52 12.91 25.20 12.07
C VAL A 52 13.69 24.37 13.08
N TYR A 53 14.42 25.05 13.96
CA TYR A 53 15.23 24.45 15.01
C TYR A 53 14.76 24.92 16.38
N LEU A 54 14.41 23.97 17.25
CA LEU A 54 14.20 24.22 18.66
C LEU A 54 15.40 23.65 19.43
N VAL A 55 16.14 24.52 20.13
CA VAL A 55 17.26 24.11 20.99
C VAL A 55 16.78 24.11 22.43
N LYS A 56 16.88 22.97 23.10
CA LYS A 56 16.40 22.81 24.47
C LYS A 56 17.06 21.61 25.13
N HIS A 57 17.47 21.76 26.40
CA HIS A 57 18.05 20.69 27.23
C HIS A 57 19.28 20.03 26.58
N GLY A 58 20.12 20.81 25.89
CA GLY A 58 21.29 20.28 25.18
C GLY A 58 20.95 19.40 23.97
N ARG A 59 19.74 19.49 23.42
CA ARG A 59 19.27 18.82 22.20
C ARG A 59 18.83 19.83 21.16
N VAL A 60 18.80 19.39 19.90
CA VAL A 60 18.28 20.18 18.77
C VAL A 60 17.17 19.39 18.10
N LEU A 61 15.95 19.89 18.17
CA LEU A 61 14.80 19.36 17.42
C LEU A 61 14.69 20.10 16.10
N THR A 62 14.67 19.37 14.98
CA THR A 62 14.52 19.95 13.65
C THR A 62 13.19 19.56 13.00
N LEU A 63 12.57 20.55 12.36
CA LEU A 63 11.49 20.40 11.39
C LEU A 63 12.02 20.82 10.01
N ARG A 64 11.56 20.19 8.94
CA ARG A 64 11.92 20.56 7.56
C ARG A 64 10.72 20.48 6.63
N ALA A 65 10.46 21.57 5.93
CA ALA A 65 9.42 21.70 4.92
C ALA A 65 10.03 22.21 3.60
N ASN A 66 10.27 21.34 2.64
CA ASN A 66 10.64 21.71 1.28
C ASN A 66 9.44 22.27 0.50
N HIS A 67 8.23 21.88 0.87
CA HIS A 67 6.98 22.37 0.30
C HIS A 67 5.86 22.39 1.34
N GLY A 68 4.91 23.32 1.21
CA GLY A 68 3.74 23.41 2.09
C GLY A 68 4.04 23.86 3.52
N TYR A 69 5.13 24.62 3.74
CA TYR A 69 5.42 25.18 5.07
C TYR A 69 4.27 26.06 5.55
N ARG A 70 3.86 25.87 6.79
CA ARG A 70 2.91 26.72 7.50
C ARG A 70 3.36 26.85 8.95
N GLU A 71 3.29 28.07 9.49
CA GLU A 71 3.72 28.36 10.86
C GLU A 71 2.86 27.64 11.91
N ASP A 72 1.54 27.57 11.70
CA ASP A 72 0.60 26.87 12.60
C ASP A 72 0.87 25.36 12.67
N VAL A 73 1.25 24.75 11.54
CA VAL A 73 1.69 23.34 11.49
C VAL A 73 3.02 23.17 12.21
N ALA A 74 3.99 24.07 12.00
CA ALA A 74 5.29 24.00 12.68
C ALA A 74 5.13 24.11 14.20
N GLU A 75 4.34 25.08 14.68
CA GLU A 75 4.00 25.23 16.11
C GLU A 75 3.37 23.96 16.67
N ALA A 76 2.35 23.41 16.01
CA ALA A 76 1.68 22.20 16.46
C ALA A 76 2.60 20.96 16.50
N LEU A 77 3.53 20.85 15.54
CA LEU A 77 4.55 19.79 15.55
C LEU A 77 5.51 19.93 16.73
N LEU A 78 5.95 21.15 17.06
CA LEU A 78 6.78 21.41 18.24
C LEU A 78 6.02 21.10 19.52
N ASP A 79 4.77 21.57 19.65
CA ASP A 79 3.93 21.32 20.81
C ASP A 79 3.68 19.84 21.07
N ALA A 80 3.56 19.03 20.01
CA ALA A 80 3.29 17.61 20.12
C ALA A 80 4.46 16.80 20.74
N VAL A 81 5.70 17.28 20.63
CA VAL A 81 6.90 16.46 20.92
C VAL A 81 7.98 17.14 21.76
N ALA A 82 7.88 18.44 22.04
CA ALA A 82 8.93 19.19 22.76
C ALA A 82 9.16 18.68 24.19
N ASP A 83 8.16 18.06 24.82
CA ASP A 83 8.27 17.41 26.12
C ASP A 83 9.19 16.17 26.08
N LEU A 84 9.28 15.50 24.93
CA LEU A 84 10.09 14.29 24.73
C LEU A 84 11.56 14.56 24.43
N MET A 85 11.97 15.82 24.25
CA MET A 85 13.37 16.15 23.94
C MET A 85 14.33 15.74 25.06
N ALA A 86 13.86 15.65 26.31
CA ALA A 86 14.67 15.22 27.45
C ALA A 86 14.85 13.69 27.52
N ASP A 87 14.01 12.93 26.81
CA ASP A 87 13.92 11.49 26.96
C ASP A 87 14.98 10.75 26.14
N ASP A 88 15.30 9.54 26.56
CA ASP A 88 16.01 8.58 25.73
C ASP A 88 15.01 7.84 24.85
N LEU A 89 14.95 8.25 23.58
CA LEU A 89 14.00 7.71 22.61
C LEU A 89 14.43 6.36 22.05
N GLY A 90 15.72 6.00 22.17
CA GLY A 90 16.29 4.84 21.49
C GLY A 90 16.12 4.90 19.96
N PRO A 91 16.30 3.75 19.26
CA PRO A 91 16.22 3.67 17.80
C PRO A 91 14.78 3.42 17.31
N VAL A 92 13.77 3.96 17.99
CA VAL A 92 12.36 3.75 17.66
C VAL A 92 11.65 5.06 17.34
N VAL A 93 10.60 4.97 16.53
CA VAL A 93 9.72 6.09 16.22
C VAL A 93 8.76 6.31 17.39
N ARG A 94 8.60 7.57 17.82
CA ARG A 94 7.51 7.98 18.71
C ARG A 94 6.48 8.80 17.96
N LEU A 95 5.22 8.35 18.01
CA LEU A 95 4.11 9.07 17.40
C LEU A 95 3.37 9.91 18.44
N ARG A 96 3.04 11.14 18.04
CA ARG A 96 2.17 12.04 18.81
C ARG A 96 1.02 12.53 17.93
N PRO A 97 -0.21 12.63 18.46
CA PRO A 97 -1.33 13.19 17.71
C PRO A 97 -1.03 14.61 17.24
N LEU A 98 -1.46 14.93 16.02
CA LEU A 98 -1.39 16.27 15.44
C LEU A 98 -2.80 16.64 14.96
N SER A 99 -3.27 17.83 15.31
CA SER A 99 -4.56 18.35 14.86
C SER A 99 -4.39 19.79 14.43
N VAL A 100 -4.38 20.02 13.12
CA VAL A 100 -4.27 21.35 12.53
C VAL A 100 -5.33 21.49 11.44
N PRO A 101 -6.22 22.50 11.50
CA PRO A 101 -7.26 22.69 10.51
C PRO A 101 -6.71 22.76 9.08
N GLY A 102 -7.32 21.98 8.18
CA GLY A 102 -6.94 21.90 6.77
C GLY A 102 -5.55 21.30 6.50
N PHE A 103 -4.92 20.65 7.49
CA PHE A 103 -3.66 19.94 7.30
C PHE A 103 -3.92 18.44 7.12
N PRO A 104 -3.38 17.80 6.05
CA PRO A 104 -3.73 16.41 5.73
C PRO A 104 -3.06 15.37 6.63
N LEU A 105 -1.99 15.73 7.34
CA LEU A 105 -1.19 14.83 8.17
C LEU A 105 -1.57 15.03 9.64
N ASP A 106 -1.69 13.94 10.40
CA ASP A 106 -2.35 13.95 11.71
C ASP A 106 -1.54 13.28 12.83
N ARG A 107 -0.26 13.05 12.55
CA ARG A 107 0.74 12.58 13.51
C ARG A 107 2.06 13.32 13.33
N ALA A 108 2.75 13.53 14.46
CA ALA A 108 4.16 13.92 14.51
C ALA A 108 4.98 12.65 14.79
N ALA A 109 5.82 12.24 13.83
CA ALA A 109 6.78 11.15 14.00
C ALA A 109 8.12 11.70 14.46
N LEU A 110 8.48 11.44 15.72
CA LEU A 110 9.74 11.85 16.33
C LEU A 110 10.79 10.74 16.16
N LEU A 111 11.91 11.12 15.54
CA LEU A 111 13.11 10.31 15.37
C LEU A 111 14.17 10.75 16.37
N GLY A 112 14.74 9.76 17.07
CA GLY A 112 15.79 9.97 18.07
C GLY A 112 17.15 10.39 17.49
N PRO A 113 18.13 10.67 18.36
CA PRO A 113 19.48 11.00 17.94
C PRO A 113 20.11 9.87 17.12
N GLY A 114 20.85 10.22 16.08
CA GLY A 114 21.46 9.27 15.14
C GLY A 114 20.50 8.68 14.09
N GLU A 115 19.18 8.85 14.25
CA GLU A 115 18.17 8.26 13.36
C GLU A 115 17.70 9.21 12.24
N THR A 116 18.35 10.36 12.10
CA THR A 116 18.03 11.38 11.09
C THR A 116 19.20 11.63 10.14
N ASP A 117 18.93 11.56 8.83
CA ASP A 117 19.90 11.93 7.79
C ASP A 117 20.21 13.43 7.80
N PHE A 118 19.37 14.25 8.43
CA PHE A 118 19.53 15.71 8.47
C PHE A 118 20.83 16.12 9.18
N PHE A 119 21.18 15.43 10.26
CA PHE A 119 22.39 15.70 11.04
C PHE A 119 23.54 14.71 10.78
N ALA A 120 23.35 13.71 9.93
CA ALA A 120 24.33 12.64 9.71
C ALA A 120 25.73 13.15 9.31
N ARG A 121 25.84 14.32 8.67
CA ARG A 121 27.12 14.94 8.26
C ARG A 121 27.72 15.90 9.30
N ARG A 122 27.10 16.05 10.46
CA ARG A 122 27.50 16.99 11.52
C ARG A 122 27.64 16.24 12.84
N PRO A 123 28.81 15.64 13.15
CA PRO A 123 28.97 14.74 14.28
C PRO A 123 28.45 15.29 15.62
N GLY A 124 28.73 16.56 15.93
CA GLY A 124 28.24 17.20 17.16
C GLY A 124 26.72 17.36 17.25
N LEU A 125 26.02 17.38 16.11
CA LEU A 125 24.56 17.40 16.06
C LEU A 125 23.96 16.01 15.88
N ALA A 126 24.65 15.06 15.27
CA ALA A 126 24.12 13.70 15.05
C ALA A 126 23.71 13.02 16.38
N GLU A 127 24.52 13.17 17.43
CA GLU A 127 24.27 12.59 18.76
C GLU A 127 23.23 13.34 19.59
N ARG A 128 22.81 14.53 19.16
CA ARG A 128 21.91 15.44 19.92
C ARG A 128 20.67 15.86 19.14
N GLY A 129 20.65 15.52 17.86
CA GLY A 129 19.71 15.99 16.88
C GLY A 129 18.52 15.06 16.79
N LEU A 130 17.35 15.62 17.04
CA LEU A 130 16.06 14.98 16.90
C LEU A 130 15.40 15.52 15.64
N GLN A 131 14.62 14.69 14.96
CA GLN A 131 13.82 15.14 13.82
C GLN A 131 12.37 14.80 14.01
N VAL A 132 11.49 15.75 13.70
CA VAL A 132 10.05 15.51 13.64
C VAL A 132 9.60 15.58 12.20
N VAL A 133 8.87 14.54 11.79
CA VAL A 133 8.28 14.45 10.46
C VAL A 133 6.77 14.39 10.59
N PRO A 134 6.01 15.29 9.94
CA PRO A 134 4.57 15.12 9.86
C PRO A 134 4.25 13.89 9.01
N VAL A 135 3.40 13.00 9.53
CA VAL A 135 2.93 11.80 8.85
C VAL A 135 1.44 11.60 9.08
N HIS A 136 0.82 10.77 8.27
CA HIS A 136 -0.53 10.30 8.51
C HIS A 136 -0.50 9.04 9.39
N ARG A 137 -1.53 8.83 10.23
CA ARG A 137 -1.66 7.65 11.11
C ARG A 137 -1.56 6.28 10.40
N GLY A 138 -1.85 6.25 9.10
CA GLY A 138 -1.71 5.06 8.24
C GLY A 138 -0.31 4.83 7.68
N GLU A 139 0.64 5.72 7.92
CA GLU A 139 2.00 5.68 7.34
C GLU A 139 3.06 5.19 8.33
N ALA A 140 2.78 5.26 9.63
CA ALA A 140 3.74 4.99 10.70
C ALA A 140 3.09 4.22 11.84
N MET A 141 3.87 3.41 12.53
CA MET A 141 3.48 2.65 13.72
C MET A 141 4.32 3.11 14.91
N ASP A 142 3.67 3.39 16.04
CA ASP A 142 4.40 3.79 17.24
C ASP A 142 5.29 2.65 17.76
N GLY A 143 6.54 2.97 18.09
CA GLY A 143 7.52 1.99 18.56
C GLY A 143 8.18 1.14 17.47
N GLU A 144 7.85 1.33 16.18
CA GLU A 144 8.63 0.68 15.11
C GLU A 144 10.06 1.20 15.07
N SER A 145 11.01 0.42 14.54
CA SER A 145 12.39 0.90 14.42
C SER A 145 12.47 2.08 13.45
N ALA A 146 13.28 3.07 13.76
CA ALA A 146 13.47 4.23 12.89
C ALA A 146 13.99 3.82 11.50
N ALA A 147 14.84 2.80 11.43
CA ALA A 147 15.32 2.21 10.18
C ALA A 147 14.17 1.63 9.32
N GLU A 148 13.26 0.85 9.91
CA GLU A 148 12.10 0.30 9.20
C GLU A 148 11.14 1.40 8.75
N PHE A 149 10.86 2.37 9.61
CA PHE A 149 10.06 3.55 9.27
C PHE A 149 10.64 4.29 8.07
N ARG A 150 11.94 4.65 8.11
CA ARG A 150 12.59 5.37 7.00
C ARG A 150 12.55 4.56 5.71
N TRP A 151 12.87 3.27 5.76
CA TRP A 151 12.84 2.41 4.57
C TRP A 151 11.43 2.29 3.98
N ALA A 152 10.42 2.16 4.82
CA ALA A 152 9.04 2.00 4.39
C ALA A 152 8.42 3.31 3.90
N VAL A 153 8.65 4.43 4.58
CA VAL A 153 7.97 5.71 4.27
C VAL A 153 8.73 6.49 3.19
N PHE A 154 10.05 6.64 3.32
CA PHE A 154 10.86 7.44 2.38
C PHE A 154 11.63 6.59 1.37
N GLY A 155 11.82 5.30 1.67
CA GLY A 155 12.52 4.35 0.80
C GLY A 155 11.60 3.64 -0.20
N ARG A 156 11.84 2.34 -0.40
CA ARG A 156 11.17 1.54 -1.44
C ARG A 156 9.71 1.17 -1.12
N GLY A 157 9.25 1.38 0.12
CA GLY A 157 7.86 1.06 0.49
C GLY A 157 6.87 2.04 -0.15
N LEU A 158 6.93 3.31 0.24
CA LEU A 158 6.04 4.36 -0.24
C LEU A 158 6.74 5.36 -1.15
N GLY A 159 8.03 5.63 -0.93
CA GLY A 159 8.79 6.65 -1.66
C GLY A 159 8.29 8.07 -1.43
N LEU A 160 7.76 8.36 -0.24
CA LEU A 160 7.28 9.69 0.12
C LEU A 160 8.43 10.66 0.25
N ARG A 161 8.17 11.92 -0.09
CA ARG A 161 9.13 13.00 0.10
C ARG A 161 9.01 13.53 1.53
N GLU A 162 10.02 13.24 2.35
CA GLU A 162 10.07 13.51 3.80
C GLU A 162 9.65 14.95 4.20
N ALA A 163 9.98 15.94 3.37
CA ALA A 163 9.76 17.35 3.68
C ALA A 163 8.60 18.01 2.88
N HIS A 164 7.68 17.23 2.30
CA HIS A 164 6.50 17.77 1.61
C HIS A 164 5.29 17.70 2.55
N TRP A 165 4.91 18.83 3.17
CA TRP A 165 3.90 18.86 4.22
C TRP A 165 2.47 18.85 3.69
N ASP A 166 2.24 19.35 2.48
CA ASP A 166 0.93 19.45 1.83
C ASP A 166 0.57 18.22 0.97
N ARG A 167 1.38 17.16 1.03
CA ARG A 167 1.11 15.93 0.28
C ARG A 167 -0.17 15.25 0.78
N ALA A 168 -0.82 14.51 -0.12
CA ALA A 168 -1.89 13.61 0.27
C ALA A 168 -1.35 12.48 1.18
N PRO A 169 -2.16 11.98 2.13
CA PRO A 169 -1.81 10.79 2.89
C PRO A 169 -1.75 9.54 2.03
N GLU A 170 -0.77 8.68 2.27
CA GLU A 170 -0.51 7.46 1.51
C GLU A 170 -0.35 6.28 2.48
N PRO A 171 -1.47 5.69 2.97
CA PRO A 171 -1.38 4.69 4.00
C PRO A 171 -0.68 3.42 3.49
N ARG A 172 0.14 2.82 4.35
CA ARG A 172 0.83 1.57 4.10
C ARG A 172 0.14 0.43 4.82
N ALA A 173 0.43 -0.78 4.37
CA ALA A 173 0.01 -2.01 4.99
C ALA A 173 1.18 -3.00 5.08
N VAL A 174 1.13 -3.88 6.07
CA VAL A 174 2.00 -5.05 6.14
C VAL A 174 1.26 -6.22 5.50
N LEU A 175 1.76 -6.66 4.37
CA LEU A 175 1.20 -7.75 3.57
C LEU A 175 1.91 -9.07 3.91
N VAL A 176 1.14 -10.10 4.24
CA VAL A 176 1.60 -11.45 4.53
C VAL A 176 0.98 -12.43 3.52
N ARG A 177 1.82 -13.23 2.86
CA ARG A 177 1.41 -14.25 1.86
C ARG A 177 2.02 -15.60 2.15
N GLY A 178 1.22 -16.55 2.62
CA GLY A 178 1.69 -17.90 2.94
C GLY A 178 2.98 -17.87 3.79
N ARG A 179 4.06 -18.47 3.28
CA ARG A 179 5.37 -18.53 3.96
C ARG A 179 6.35 -17.40 3.62
N ARG A 180 5.94 -16.41 2.83
CA ARG A 180 6.83 -15.29 2.46
C ARG A 180 7.02 -14.35 3.65
N ARG A 181 8.19 -13.70 3.71
CA ARG A 181 8.45 -12.64 4.70
C ARG A 181 7.41 -11.52 4.52
N PRO A 182 6.88 -10.93 5.60
CA PRO A 182 6.00 -9.77 5.51
C PRO A 182 6.64 -8.66 4.68
N ALA A 183 5.84 -8.02 3.84
CA ALA A 183 6.25 -6.92 2.99
C ALA A 183 5.46 -5.66 3.33
N THR A 184 6.14 -4.52 3.44
CA THR A 184 5.46 -3.23 3.60
C THR A 184 5.19 -2.63 2.23
N VAL A 185 3.94 -2.31 1.95
CA VAL A 185 3.45 -1.84 0.64
C VAL A 185 2.39 -0.76 0.83
N ARG A 186 2.06 -0.02 -0.23
CA ARG A 186 0.89 0.88 -0.24
C ARG A 186 -0.38 0.07 -0.02
N ALA A 187 -1.21 0.45 0.95
CA ALA A 187 -2.47 -0.25 1.24
C ALA A 187 -3.39 -0.26 0.01
N ARG A 188 -3.42 0.84 -0.75
CA ARG A 188 -4.14 0.93 -2.01
C ARG A 188 -3.69 -0.10 -3.04
N THR A 189 -2.38 -0.29 -3.22
CA THR A 189 -1.87 -1.33 -4.13
C THR A 189 -2.38 -2.71 -3.74
N VAL A 190 -2.48 -3.00 -2.45
CA VAL A 190 -3.01 -4.28 -1.98
C VAL A 190 -4.46 -4.47 -2.39
N LEU A 191 -5.33 -3.48 -2.14
CA LEU A 191 -6.76 -3.61 -2.40
C LEU A 191 -7.18 -3.36 -3.86
N ASP A 192 -6.41 -2.58 -4.63
CA ASP A 192 -6.71 -2.29 -6.04
C ASP A 192 -6.09 -3.32 -7.01
N ARG A 193 -5.03 -4.03 -6.60
CA ARG A 193 -4.28 -4.93 -7.50
C ARG A 193 -4.12 -6.33 -6.96
N GLU A 194 -3.62 -6.45 -5.73
CA GLU A 194 -3.20 -7.75 -5.22
C GLU A 194 -4.38 -8.62 -4.74
N ALA A 195 -5.33 -8.05 -4.01
CA ALA A 195 -6.52 -8.77 -3.56
C ALA A 195 -7.42 -9.16 -4.75
N PRO A 196 -7.69 -8.27 -5.73
CA PRO A 196 -8.46 -8.63 -6.91
C PRO A 196 -7.87 -9.75 -7.78
N ALA A 197 -6.54 -9.91 -7.75
CA ALA A 197 -5.81 -10.90 -8.52
C ALA A 197 -5.52 -12.20 -7.74
N LEU A 198 -6.12 -12.40 -6.56
CA LEU A 198 -5.95 -13.64 -5.81
C LEU A 198 -6.44 -14.84 -6.63
N LEU A 199 -5.66 -15.91 -6.64
CA LEU A 199 -6.09 -17.16 -7.25
C LEU A 199 -7.09 -17.85 -6.32
N ASP A 200 -7.91 -18.74 -6.89
CA ASP A 200 -8.88 -19.49 -6.10
C ASP A 200 -8.20 -20.28 -4.97
N GLY A 201 -8.87 -20.34 -3.81
CA GLY A 201 -8.35 -20.97 -2.60
C GLY A 201 -7.12 -20.31 -1.96
N ARG A 202 -6.67 -19.14 -2.45
CA ARG A 202 -5.56 -18.38 -1.82
C ARG A 202 -6.10 -17.31 -0.88
N ASP A 203 -5.43 -17.16 0.26
CA ASP A 203 -5.70 -16.11 1.23
C ASP A 203 -4.66 -14.98 1.18
N LEU A 204 -5.10 -13.82 1.61
CA LEU A 204 -4.33 -12.59 1.74
C LEU A 204 -4.52 -12.06 3.15
N CYS A 205 -3.43 -11.91 3.89
CA CYS A 205 -3.44 -11.26 5.19
C CYS A 205 -2.77 -9.90 5.10
N VAL A 206 -3.47 -8.87 5.56
CA VAL A 206 -3.05 -7.47 5.46
C VAL A 206 -3.22 -6.82 6.82
N ARG A 207 -2.19 -6.13 7.32
CA ARG A 207 -2.28 -5.39 8.59
C ARG A 207 -2.13 -3.90 8.38
N ASP A 208 -2.99 -3.12 9.04
CA ASP A 208 -2.82 -1.67 9.14
C ASP A 208 -1.77 -1.30 10.20
N MET A 209 -1.46 -0.01 10.34
CA MET A 209 -0.45 0.46 11.29
C MET A 209 -0.91 0.50 12.76
N ARG A 210 -2.18 0.15 13.00
CA ARG A 210 -2.78 0.06 14.34
C ARG A 210 -2.87 -1.39 14.82
N GLY A 211 -2.44 -2.35 13.99
CA GLY A 211 -2.45 -3.77 14.29
C GLY A 211 -3.74 -4.49 13.92
N HIS A 212 -4.68 -3.84 13.23
CA HIS A 212 -5.86 -4.52 12.69
C HIS A 212 -5.45 -5.45 11.57
N GLU A 213 -5.98 -6.66 11.57
CA GLU A 213 -5.66 -7.69 10.58
C GLU A 213 -6.87 -7.98 9.69
N LEU A 214 -6.73 -7.74 8.40
CA LEU A 214 -7.71 -8.05 7.37
C LEU A 214 -7.27 -9.32 6.63
N ARG A 215 -8.08 -10.38 6.75
CA ARG A 215 -7.91 -11.65 6.04
C ARG A 215 -8.93 -11.73 4.93
N LEU A 216 -8.48 -11.86 3.69
CA LEU A 216 -9.32 -11.93 2.51
C LEU A 216 -9.03 -13.21 1.73
N VAL A 217 -10.08 -13.82 1.20
CA VAL A 217 -10.06 -14.78 0.11
C VAL A 217 -10.90 -14.21 -1.03
N ARG A 218 -10.58 -14.61 -2.26
CA ARG A 218 -11.46 -14.30 -3.39
C ARG A 218 -12.42 -15.45 -3.60
N GLU A 219 -13.70 -15.13 -3.70
CA GLU A 219 -14.76 -16.02 -4.13
C GLU A 219 -15.40 -15.39 -5.37
N TRP A 220 -14.96 -15.83 -6.56
CA TRP A 220 -15.36 -15.26 -7.84
C TRP A 220 -15.12 -13.74 -7.93
N ASP A 221 -16.17 -12.93 -7.98
CA ASP A 221 -16.20 -11.47 -8.06
C ASP A 221 -16.26 -10.79 -6.67
N ARG A 222 -16.15 -11.57 -5.59
CA ARG A 222 -16.20 -11.10 -4.20
C ARG A 222 -14.88 -11.29 -3.48
N LEU A 223 -14.55 -10.36 -2.59
CA LEU A 223 -13.56 -10.56 -1.55
C LEU A 223 -14.26 -10.81 -0.23
N ARG A 224 -14.05 -11.99 0.33
CA ARG A 224 -14.65 -12.44 1.58
C ARG A 224 -13.60 -12.70 2.65
N GLY A 225 -13.99 -12.60 3.91
CA GLY A 225 -13.14 -13.02 5.02
C GLY A 225 -13.46 -12.28 6.30
N THR A 226 -12.41 -11.82 7.00
CA THR A 226 -12.56 -11.23 8.33
C THR A 226 -11.64 -10.05 8.56
N LEU A 227 -12.14 -9.08 9.34
CA LEU A 227 -11.35 -8.02 9.96
C LEU A 227 -11.23 -8.35 11.45
N ILE A 228 -10.02 -8.44 11.96
CA ILE A 228 -9.71 -8.75 13.36
C ILE A 228 -9.08 -7.50 13.96
N GLU A 229 -9.76 -6.90 14.92
CA GLU A 229 -9.23 -5.78 15.68
C GLU A 229 -8.12 -6.24 16.63
N ALA A 230 -7.26 -5.33 17.08
CA ALA A 230 -6.19 -5.66 18.01
C ALA A 230 -6.78 -6.14 19.35
N GLY A 231 -6.88 -7.47 19.52
CA GLY A 231 -7.50 -8.10 20.69
C GLY A 231 -9.03 -8.19 20.63
N GLY A 232 -9.65 -7.91 19.48
CA GLY A 232 -11.11 -8.00 19.29
C GLY A 232 -11.56 -9.29 18.61
N ASP A 233 -12.88 -9.48 18.56
CA ASP A 233 -13.51 -10.60 17.85
C ASP A 233 -13.43 -10.41 16.33
N PRO A 234 -13.34 -11.50 15.53
CA PRO A 234 -13.37 -11.42 14.08
C PRO A 234 -14.69 -10.88 13.55
N LEU A 235 -14.62 -9.90 12.65
CA LEU A 235 -15.76 -9.27 12.02
C LEU A 235 -15.84 -9.69 10.55
N PRO A 236 -17.00 -10.13 10.03
CA PRO A 236 -17.10 -10.62 8.66
C PRO A 236 -16.87 -9.49 7.64
N VAL A 237 -16.25 -9.84 6.51
CA VAL A 237 -16.05 -8.97 5.35
C VAL A 237 -16.60 -9.67 4.11
N ASP A 238 -17.40 -8.94 3.32
CA ASP A 238 -17.89 -9.37 2.02
C ASP A 238 -18.09 -8.12 1.13
N VAL A 239 -17.15 -7.87 0.22
CA VAL A 239 -17.13 -6.67 -0.62
C VAL A 239 -16.88 -7.03 -2.09
N PRO A 240 -17.29 -6.18 -3.05
CA PRO A 240 -16.92 -6.35 -4.45
C PRO A 240 -15.40 -6.37 -4.61
N ARG A 241 -14.91 -7.29 -5.45
CA ARG A 241 -13.49 -7.43 -5.79
C ARG A 241 -12.92 -6.14 -6.35
N LEU A 242 -13.55 -5.64 -7.41
CA LEU A 242 -13.25 -4.32 -7.97
C LEU A 242 -13.99 -3.27 -7.14
N GLY A 243 -13.25 -2.37 -6.49
CA GLY A 243 -13.81 -1.37 -5.58
C GLY A 243 -13.58 -1.65 -4.11
N ALA A 244 -12.87 -2.74 -3.77
CA ALA A 244 -12.46 -3.05 -2.40
C ALA A 244 -11.77 -1.86 -1.70
N TRP A 245 -10.95 -1.08 -2.42
CA TRP A 245 -10.34 0.13 -1.87
C TRP A 245 -11.36 1.22 -1.49
N ALA A 246 -12.41 1.42 -2.28
CA ALA A 246 -13.43 2.42 -1.96
C ALA A 246 -14.18 2.07 -0.66
N VAL A 247 -14.35 0.77 -0.40
CA VAL A 247 -15.08 0.26 0.76
C VAL A 247 -14.18 0.12 2.00
N LEU A 248 -13.03 -0.53 1.85
CA LEU A 248 -12.11 -0.88 2.94
C LEU A 248 -10.95 0.10 3.12
N GLY A 249 -10.69 0.98 2.14
CA GLY A 249 -9.66 2.02 2.23
C GLY A 249 -9.75 2.92 3.47
N PRO A 250 -10.96 3.33 3.93
CA PRO A 250 -11.12 4.09 5.17
C PRO A 250 -10.46 3.45 6.39
N LEU A 251 -10.41 2.10 6.48
CA LEU A 251 -9.68 1.38 7.53
C LEU A 251 -8.21 1.81 7.59
N PHE A 252 -7.56 1.91 6.43
CA PHE A 252 -6.14 2.27 6.32
C PHE A 252 -5.91 3.77 6.52
N PHE A 253 -6.93 4.59 6.30
CA PHE A 253 -6.92 5.99 6.73
C PHE A 253 -7.22 6.17 8.23
N GLY A 254 -7.46 5.07 8.94
CA GLY A 254 -7.63 5.05 10.37
C GLY A 254 -9.02 5.44 10.85
N ALA A 255 -10.05 5.17 10.03
CA ALA A 255 -11.43 5.07 10.49
C ALA A 255 -11.56 3.99 11.58
N ASP A 256 -12.57 4.15 12.44
CA ASP A 256 -12.94 3.13 13.41
C ASP A 256 -13.42 1.87 12.66
N PRO A 257 -12.90 0.67 12.94
CA PRO A 257 -13.38 -0.59 12.37
C PRO A 257 -14.90 -0.77 12.44
N ALA A 258 -15.56 -0.24 13.48
CA ALA A 258 -17.00 -0.29 13.64
C ALA A 258 -17.74 0.54 12.56
N ASP A 259 -17.13 1.64 12.11
CA ASP A 259 -17.69 2.58 11.11
C ASP A 259 -17.37 2.18 9.67
N VAL A 260 -16.43 1.25 9.46
CA VAL A 260 -16.07 0.78 8.12
C VAL A 260 -17.17 -0.15 7.60
N VAL A 261 -17.66 0.17 6.39
CA VAL A 261 -18.54 -0.72 5.64
C VAL A 261 -17.75 -1.99 5.31
N ARG A 262 -18.18 -3.12 5.85
CA ARG A 262 -17.53 -4.43 5.67
C ARG A 262 -18.33 -5.37 4.78
N ILE A 263 -19.63 -5.11 4.66
CA ILE A 263 -20.55 -5.83 3.78
C ILE A 263 -21.09 -4.80 2.80
N ALA A 264 -20.64 -4.87 1.56
CA ALA A 264 -21.08 -3.97 0.51
C ALA A 264 -21.76 -4.77 -0.61
N PRO A 265 -23.01 -4.45 -0.97
CA PRO A 265 -23.61 -5.02 -2.17
C PRO A 265 -22.79 -4.57 -3.39
N GLY A 266 -22.84 -5.37 -4.44
CA GLY A 266 -22.29 -5.02 -5.75
C GLY A 266 -23.06 -5.76 -6.82
N ASP A 267 -23.12 -5.15 -8.00
CA ASP A 267 -23.62 -5.86 -9.18
C ASP A 267 -22.62 -6.96 -9.54
N PRO A 268 -23.10 -8.13 -10.01
CA PRO A 268 -22.22 -9.19 -10.48
C PRO A 268 -21.24 -8.68 -11.53
N GLU A 269 -19.96 -8.97 -11.33
CA GLU A 269 -18.94 -8.59 -12.31
C GLU A 269 -18.95 -9.58 -13.49
N PRO A 270 -19.03 -9.11 -14.75
CA PRO A 270 -18.76 -9.98 -15.89
C PRO A 270 -17.26 -10.27 -15.94
N MET A 271 -16.86 -11.40 -15.38
CA MET A 271 -15.47 -11.85 -15.26
C MET A 271 -15.34 -13.32 -15.58
N LEU A 272 -14.11 -13.73 -15.89
CA LEU A 272 -13.74 -15.12 -16.17
C LEU A 272 -12.41 -15.44 -15.50
N GLU A 273 -12.19 -16.72 -15.23
CA GLU A 273 -10.83 -17.22 -15.03
C GLU A 273 -10.20 -17.43 -16.40
N ILE A 274 -8.97 -16.96 -16.61
CA ILE A 274 -8.25 -17.12 -17.87
C ILE A 274 -6.89 -17.79 -17.64
N ARG A 275 -6.48 -18.61 -18.60
CA ARG A 275 -5.10 -19.06 -18.78
C ARG A 275 -4.62 -18.70 -20.17
N VAL A 276 -3.47 -18.04 -20.25
CA VAL A 276 -2.86 -17.62 -21.53
C VAL A 276 -1.58 -18.41 -21.79
N ALA A 277 -1.43 -18.96 -23.00
CA ALA A 277 -0.13 -19.37 -23.52
C ALA A 277 0.07 -18.80 -24.92
N ASP A 278 0.94 -17.80 -25.02
CA ASP A 278 1.24 -17.08 -26.25
C ASP A 278 2.78 -16.99 -26.38
N PRO A 279 3.41 -17.94 -27.10
CA PRO A 279 4.85 -17.97 -27.30
C PRO A 279 5.38 -16.70 -27.98
N GLY A 280 4.65 -16.15 -28.95
CA GLY A 280 5.01 -14.90 -29.64
C GLY A 280 5.10 -13.69 -28.70
N ARG A 281 4.35 -13.71 -27.59
CA ARG A 281 4.43 -12.70 -26.52
C ARG A 281 5.26 -13.12 -25.30
N GLY A 282 5.83 -14.32 -25.33
CA GLY A 282 6.61 -14.87 -24.21
C GLY A 282 5.79 -15.07 -22.94
N ARG A 283 4.49 -15.33 -23.04
CA ARG A 283 3.60 -15.57 -21.89
C ARG A 283 3.16 -17.02 -21.85
N ALA A 284 3.26 -17.65 -20.68
CA ALA A 284 2.78 -19.01 -20.45
C ALA A 284 2.31 -19.13 -18.99
N ASP A 285 1.01 -18.98 -18.79
CA ASP A 285 0.37 -19.06 -17.48
C ASP A 285 0.32 -20.53 -17.01
N VAL A 286 0.70 -20.75 -15.75
CA VAL A 286 0.69 -22.08 -15.11
C VAL A 286 -0.71 -22.40 -14.58
N GLU A 287 -1.36 -21.42 -13.95
CA GLU A 287 -2.68 -21.52 -13.34
C GLU A 287 -3.62 -20.52 -14.02
N MET A 288 -4.94 -20.77 -13.96
CA MET A 288 -5.91 -19.76 -14.34
C MET A 288 -5.90 -18.61 -13.31
N HIS A 289 -6.19 -17.40 -13.76
CA HIS A 289 -6.30 -16.23 -12.90
C HIS A 289 -7.50 -15.35 -13.31
N PRO A 290 -8.05 -14.56 -12.38
CA PRO A 290 -9.28 -13.81 -12.63
C PRO A 290 -9.04 -12.57 -13.49
N GLU A 291 -9.82 -12.41 -14.55
CA GLU A 291 -9.78 -11.24 -15.42
C GLU A 291 -11.18 -10.69 -15.71
N THR A 292 -11.25 -9.38 -15.90
CA THR A 292 -12.49 -8.69 -16.33
C THR A 292 -12.84 -9.11 -17.76
N LEU A 293 -14.12 -9.07 -18.14
CA LEU A 293 -14.54 -9.34 -19.53
C LEU A 293 -13.76 -8.48 -20.55
N ASP A 294 -13.56 -7.18 -20.28
CA ASP A 294 -12.80 -6.30 -21.17
C ASP A 294 -11.35 -6.76 -21.37
N ALA A 295 -10.70 -7.23 -20.30
CA ALA A 295 -9.36 -7.80 -20.36
C ALA A 295 -9.35 -9.14 -21.13
N CYS A 296 -10.35 -10.00 -20.91
CA CYS A 296 -10.51 -11.25 -21.66
C CYS A 296 -10.65 -11.00 -23.16
N LEU A 297 -11.51 -10.05 -23.57
CA LEU A 297 -11.69 -9.69 -24.98
C LEU A 297 -10.42 -9.07 -25.58
N ALA A 298 -9.71 -8.25 -24.79
CA ALA A 298 -8.41 -7.74 -25.21
C ALA A 298 -7.40 -8.88 -25.47
N TRP A 299 -7.41 -9.94 -24.67
CA TRP A 299 -6.59 -11.13 -24.91
C TRP A 299 -6.96 -11.87 -26.19
N VAL A 300 -8.26 -12.08 -26.46
CA VAL A 300 -8.72 -12.72 -27.72
C VAL A 300 -8.19 -11.95 -28.93
N ARG A 301 -8.37 -10.62 -28.97
CA ARG A 301 -7.89 -9.76 -30.07
C ARG A 301 -6.37 -9.75 -30.21
N ALA A 302 -5.68 -9.96 -29.10
CA ALA A 302 -4.23 -9.85 -28.99
C ALA A 302 -3.50 -11.18 -29.25
N LEU A 303 -4.21 -12.31 -29.25
CA LEU A 303 -3.62 -13.64 -29.37
C LEU A 303 -2.83 -13.76 -30.67
N THR A 304 -1.54 -14.05 -30.57
CA THR A 304 -0.66 -14.16 -31.74
C THR A 304 -1.16 -15.27 -32.66
N PRO A 305 -1.33 -15.04 -33.98
CA PRO A 305 -1.75 -16.07 -34.95
C PRO A 305 -0.59 -17.02 -35.29
N GLU A 306 -0.07 -17.68 -34.27
CA GLU A 306 1.01 -18.67 -34.33
C GLU A 306 0.47 -20.01 -33.84
N ASN A 307 0.79 -21.08 -34.55
CA ASN A 307 0.32 -22.42 -34.21
C ASN A 307 0.70 -22.79 -32.76
N GLY A 308 -0.31 -23.15 -31.95
CA GLY A 308 -0.18 -23.49 -30.54
C GLY A 308 -0.35 -22.33 -29.56
N ALA A 309 -0.52 -21.08 -30.02
CA ALA A 309 -0.95 -20.00 -29.14
C ALA A 309 -2.40 -20.22 -28.71
N PHE A 310 -2.68 -20.26 -27.40
CA PHE A 310 -4.01 -20.60 -26.88
C PHE A 310 -4.47 -19.74 -25.70
N LEU A 311 -5.79 -19.67 -25.55
CA LEU A 311 -6.50 -19.09 -24.41
C LEU A 311 -7.49 -20.12 -23.87
N VAL A 312 -7.57 -20.25 -22.55
CA VAL A 312 -8.64 -21.00 -21.88
C VAL A 312 -9.38 -20.04 -20.97
N PHE A 313 -10.70 -20.04 -21.06
CA PHE A 313 -11.59 -19.27 -20.22
C PHE A 313 -12.52 -20.20 -19.45
N ALA A 314 -12.73 -19.94 -18.16
CA ALA A 314 -13.72 -20.64 -17.35
C ALA A 314 -14.69 -19.65 -16.70
N GLY A 315 -15.99 -19.98 -16.77
CA GLY A 315 -17.07 -19.29 -16.06
C GLY A 315 -17.24 -19.77 -14.62
N GLN A 316 -18.14 -19.12 -13.87
CA GLN A 316 -18.39 -19.42 -12.45
C GLN A 316 -18.94 -20.84 -12.26
N SER A 317 -19.77 -21.30 -13.20
CA SER A 317 -20.34 -22.65 -13.24
C SER A 317 -19.32 -23.75 -13.58
N GLY A 318 -18.09 -23.38 -13.91
CA GLY A 318 -17.06 -24.29 -14.41
C GLY A 318 -17.17 -24.59 -15.91
N GLY A 319 -18.10 -23.95 -16.63
CA GLY A 319 -18.14 -24.00 -18.09
C GLY A 319 -16.87 -23.44 -18.71
N VAL A 320 -16.31 -24.10 -19.73
CA VAL A 320 -15.04 -23.74 -20.34
C VAL A 320 -15.21 -23.39 -21.82
N VAL A 321 -14.60 -22.30 -22.26
CA VAL A 321 -14.36 -21.97 -23.67
C VAL A 321 -12.86 -21.90 -23.86
N GLN A 322 -12.30 -22.69 -24.76
CA GLN A 322 -10.89 -22.62 -25.11
C GLN A 322 -10.72 -22.39 -26.60
N MET A 323 -9.62 -21.74 -26.96
CA MET A 323 -9.27 -21.47 -28.35
C MET A 323 -7.76 -21.58 -28.54
N VAL A 324 -7.36 -22.09 -29.70
CA VAL A 324 -5.96 -22.27 -30.10
C VAL A 324 -5.81 -21.89 -31.56
N TRP A 325 -4.74 -21.19 -31.89
CA TRP A 325 -4.37 -21.00 -33.29
C TRP A 325 -3.78 -22.30 -33.84
N GLU A 326 -4.35 -22.78 -34.92
CA GLU A 326 -3.86 -23.88 -35.74
C GLU A 326 -3.49 -23.35 -37.14
N ASP A 327 -2.90 -24.21 -37.98
CA ASP A 327 -2.48 -23.83 -39.33
C ASP A 327 -3.67 -23.36 -40.20
N ASP A 328 -4.88 -23.86 -39.92
CA ASP A 328 -6.12 -23.57 -40.64
C ASP A 328 -6.95 -22.40 -40.03
N GLY A 329 -6.49 -21.82 -38.92
CA GLY A 329 -7.13 -20.66 -38.28
C GLY A 329 -7.30 -20.81 -36.76
N LEU A 330 -8.19 -20.00 -36.17
CA LEU A 330 -8.48 -20.07 -34.73
C LEU A 330 -9.48 -21.20 -34.47
N TRP A 331 -9.02 -22.31 -33.92
CA TRP A 331 -9.87 -23.37 -33.41
C TRP A 331 -10.50 -22.92 -32.09
N LEU A 332 -11.83 -23.04 -31.96
CA LEU A 332 -12.58 -22.73 -30.75
C LEU A 332 -13.40 -23.95 -30.32
N GLU A 333 -13.33 -24.30 -29.03
CA GLU A 333 -13.98 -25.48 -28.50
C GLU A 333 -14.41 -25.37 -27.04
N THR A 334 -15.26 -26.30 -26.62
CA THR A 334 -15.58 -26.56 -25.21
C THR A 334 -15.20 -28.00 -24.85
N PRO A 335 -14.33 -28.22 -23.85
CA PRO A 335 -14.07 -29.56 -23.34
C PRO A 335 -15.28 -30.08 -22.55
N GLU A 336 -15.56 -31.39 -22.66
CA GLU A 336 -16.53 -32.14 -21.85
C GLU A 336 -15.81 -33.33 -21.19
N PRO A 337 -15.03 -33.10 -20.12
CA PRO A 337 -14.22 -34.14 -19.48
C PRO A 337 -15.04 -35.38 -19.09
N GLU A 338 -16.28 -35.16 -18.67
CA GLU A 338 -17.19 -36.21 -18.18
C GLU A 338 -17.64 -37.15 -19.30
N ARG A 339 -17.54 -36.69 -20.54
CA ARG A 339 -17.83 -37.45 -21.75
C ARG A 339 -16.55 -37.82 -22.51
N ARG A 340 -15.37 -37.49 -21.96
CA ARG A 340 -14.04 -37.72 -22.57
C ARG A 340 -13.96 -37.22 -24.01
N ARG A 341 -14.51 -36.04 -24.26
CA ARG A 341 -14.51 -35.42 -25.59
C ARG A 341 -14.46 -33.90 -25.50
N SER A 342 -14.04 -33.27 -26.57
CA SER A 342 -14.17 -31.85 -26.85
C SER A 342 -15.06 -31.64 -28.07
N ARG A 343 -15.73 -30.48 -28.15
CA ARG A 343 -16.55 -30.10 -29.30
C ARG A 343 -16.17 -28.71 -29.77
N GLY A 344 -15.81 -28.57 -31.04
CA GLY A 344 -15.30 -27.31 -31.56
C GLY A 344 -15.33 -27.18 -33.08
N ARG A 345 -14.91 -26.01 -33.55
CA ARG A 345 -14.64 -25.72 -34.97
C ARG A 345 -13.70 -24.52 -35.11
N HIS A 346 -13.17 -24.32 -36.32
CA HIS A 346 -12.55 -23.04 -36.67
C HIS A 346 -13.60 -21.92 -36.62
N ALA A 347 -13.22 -20.80 -36.01
CA ALA A 347 -14.09 -19.65 -35.76
C ALA A 347 -13.40 -18.33 -36.13
N SER A 348 -14.18 -17.30 -36.41
CA SER A 348 -13.66 -15.94 -36.52
C SER A 348 -13.36 -15.34 -35.14
N LEU A 349 -12.58 -14.25 -35.09
CA LEU A 349 -12.39 -13.49 -33.86
C LEU A 349 -13.71 -12.98 -33.27
N ASP A 350 -14.62 -12.45 -34.11
CA ASP A 350 -15.95 -11.99 -33.66
C ASP A 350 -16.78 -13.11 -33.02
N GLU A 351 -16.72 -14.33 -33.57
CA GLU A 351 -17.38 -15.50 -32.98
C GLU A 351 -16.75 -15.87 -31.64
N ALA A 352 -15.41 -15.84 -31.56
CA ALA A 352 -14.69 -16.10 -30.32
C ALA A 352 -15.00 -15.08 -29.22
N GLU A 353 -15.00 -13.79 -29.55
CA GLU A 353 -15.41 -12.72 -28.64
C GLU A 353 -16.83 -12.94 -28.13
N ARG A 354 -17.78 -13.26 -29.03
CA ARG A 354 -19.17 -13.54 -28.65
C ARG A 354 -19.27 -14.71 -27.67
N MET A 355 -18.51 -15.79 -27.86
CA MET A 355 -18.53 -16.93 -26.93
C MET A 355 -17.98 -16.55 -25.55
N VAL A 356 -16.92 -15.74 -25.51
CA VAL A 356 -16.35 -15.22 -24.25
C VAL A 356 -17.32 -14.28 -23.55
N GLU A 357 -18.01 -13.39 -24.28
CA GLU A 357 -19.04 -12.51 -23.71
C GLU A 357 -20.20 -13.29 -23.10
N ILE A 358 -20.72 -14.30 -23.80
CA ILE A 358 -21.81 -15.13 -23.29
C ILE A 358 -21.36 -15.89 -22.04
N LEU A 359 -20.15 -16.45 -22.04
CA LEU A 359 -19.62 -17.14 -20.86
C LEU A 359 -19.51 -16.19 -19.65
N ALA A 360 -19.01 -14.97 -19.86
CA ALA A 360 -18.80 -14.02 -18.76
C ALA A 360 -20.11 -13.42 -18.20
N ARG A 361 -21.12 -13.19 -19.05
CA ARG A 361 -22.36 -12.52 -18.66
C ARG A 361 -23.47 -13.49 -18.25
N ASP A 362 -23.59 -14.60 -18.97
CA ASP A 362 -24.68 -15.56 -18.78
C ASP A 362 -24.22 -16.82 -18.02
N ASP A 363 -22.92 -16.96 -17.73
CA ASP A 363 -22.31 -18.12 -17.09
C ASP A 363 -22.71 -19.45 -17.74
N ARG A 364 -22.70 -19.48 -19.08
CA ARG A 364 -23.06 -20.66 -19.86
C ARG A 364 -22.15 -20.83 -21.08
N VAL A 365 -21.93 -22.07 -21.48
CA VAL A 365 -21.18 -22.41 -22.69
C VAL A 365 -22.12 -22.37 -23.90
N ALA A 366 -21.85 -21.48 -24.87
CA ALA A 366 -22.68 -21.29 -26.07
C ALA A 366 -22.04 -21.83 -27.36
N VAL A 367 -20.96 -22.61 -27.28
CA VAL A 367 -20.24 -23.14 -28.45
C VAL A 367 -21.17 -23.92 -29.41
N ASP A 368 -22.20 -24.59 -28.88
CA ASP A 368 -23.21 -25.30 -29.68
C ASP A 368 -24.03 -24.38 -30.61
N GLU A 369 -24.15 -23.09 -30.30
CA GLU A 369 -24.87 -22.12 -31.12
C GLU A 369 -24.11 -21.76 -32.41
N LEU A 370 -22.80 -22.05 -32.47
CA LEU A 370 -21.97 -21.80 -33.64
C LEU A 370 -22.25 -22.76 -34.80
N GLY A 371 -22.86 -23.93 -34.53
CA GLY A 371 -23.14 -24.97 -35.52
C GLY A 371 -21.89 -25.62 -36.13
N GLY A 372 -22.07 -26.72 -36.86
CA GLY A 372 -20.98 -27.37 -37.61
C GLY A 372 -19.82 -27.88 -36.75
N LEU A 373 -20.09 -28.28 -35.50
CA LEU A 373 -19.07 -28.73 -34.58
C LEU A 373 -18.54 -30.12 -34.92
N THR A 374 -17.25 -30.32 -34.70
CA THR A 374 -16.56 -31.60 -34.74
C THR A 374 -16.34 -32.09 -33.31
N GLU A 375 -16.52 -33.40 -33.08
CA GLU A 375 -16.15 -34.03 -31.80
C GLU A 375 -14.73 -34.57 -31.86
N ILE A 376 -13.91 -34.22 -30.85
CA ILE A 376 -12.53 -34.69 -30.70
C ILE A 376 -12.46 -35.52 -29.40
N PRO A 377 -12.00 -36.78 -29.43
CA PRO A 377 -11.76 -37.55 -28.20
C PRO A 377 -10.73 -36.86 -27.30
N LEU A 378 -10.96 -36.83 -25.99
CA LEU A 378 -9.95 -36.42 -25.02
C LEU A 378 -9.19 -37.66 -24.55
N ASP A 379 -7.90 -37.72 -24.89
CA ASP A 379 -6.98 -38.70 -24.31
C ASP A 379 -6.62 -38.23 -22.90
N VAL A 380 -7.20 -38.89 -21.88
CA VAL A 380 -6.99 -38.60 -20.46
C VAL A 380 -5.95 -39.52 -19.84
#